data_AF-A0A1Z5KF32-F1
#
_entry.id   AF-A0A1Z5KF32-F1
#
_cell.length_a   1.000
_cell.length_b   1.000
_cell.length_c   1.000
_cell.angle_alpha   90.00
_cell.angle_beta   90.00
_cell.angle_gamma   90.00
#
_symmetry.space_group_name_H-M   'P 1'
#
loop_
_entity.id
_entity.type
_entity.pdbx_description
1 polymer ?
#
loop_
_entity_poly.entity_id
_entity_poly.type
_entity_poly.pdbx_seq_one_letter_code
_entity_poly.pdbx_strand_id
1 'polypeptide(L)'
;MQVKHGHPRRPTAGCFLLSVLSYVAVSTPLLYFRTFYYPVTNSVHFHSISVIPYLTLSNGETTLLLNAGQGTTGTRTIMEATCRLGIPSFHYLVSCGPYQPFWTKSDEHITQYNLVFNEKRALHEKIMEHWLFYRECAYPRRPSWWQQLFFGNPIINCTMERLEEVWDENKVTLIELLKQPGNFALHDSPYPYFLDYMIHLAQVGDTTNNLQPRSITLMLSEREDTIWSSRRIGEHPEVPVCREQFHEIITGSSSSVEEDFYYAGAFDLIACIEQARKQDPPPKLVSDILISYRGLQDVCDSRKSQASQCHKRLVEINARAMKDYQERVKQLYKPEYTINLWNKRYTTTEIAMDMYNKIPKLQNMKNRVELVMRGGPDDGKLLPKFESRSEDLTSFN
;
A
#
# COMPACT_ATOMS: atom_id res chain seq x y z
N MET A 1 3.06 -63.06 -14.36
CA MET A 1 2.22 -62.18 -13.51
C MET A 1 1.66 -61.06 -14.38
N GLN A 2 0.36 -61.08 -14.68
CA GLN A 2 -0.32 -60.02 -15.43
C GLN A 2 -0.84 -58.95 -14.45
N VAL A 3 -0.43 -57.70 -14.63
CA VAL A 3 -0.92 -56.55 -13.88
C VAL A 3 -2.22 -56.08 -14.54
N LYS A 4 -3.34 -56.15 -13.82
CA LYS A 4 -4.63 -55.59 -14.24
C LYS A 4 -4.58 -54.06 -14.08
N HIS A 5 -4.68 -53.32 -15.19
CA HIS A 5 -4.95 -51.89 -15.15
C HIS A 5 -6.42 -51.64 -14.79
N GLY A 6 -6.65 -50.97 -13.66
CA GLY A 6 -7.97 -50.50 -13.26
C GLY A 6 -8.38 -49.26 -14.04
N HIS A 7 -9.58 -49.27 -14.61
CA HIS A 7 -10.15 -48.11 -15.28
C HIS A 7 -10.48 -47.00 -14.27
N PRO A 8 -10.15 -45.72 -14.56
CA PRO A 8 -10.54 -44.61 -13.73
C PRO A 8 -12.07 -44.44 -13.79
N ARG A 9 -12.72 -44.44 -12.62
CA ARG A 9 -14.15 -44.14 -12.49
C ARG A 9 -14.38 -42.69 -12.93
N ARG A 10 -15.15 -42.52 -14.00
CA ARG A 10 -15.62 -41.19 -14.43
C ARG A 10 -16.45 -40.57 -13.31
N PRO A 11 -16.17 -39.35 -12.87
CA PRO A 11 -17.05 -38.66 -11.92
C PRO A 11 -18.42 -38.49 -12.58
N THR A 12 -19.46 -38.90 -11.88
CA THR A 12 -20.84 -38.73 -12.32
C THR A 12 -21.19 -37.23 -12.28
N ALA A 13 -21.84 -36.74 -13.34
CA ALA A 13 -22.18 -35.32 -13.53
C ALA A 13 -22.91 -34.69 -12.32
N GLY A 14 -23.60 -35.51 -11.51
CA GLY A 14 -24.27 -35.07 -10.28
C GLY A 14 -23.34 -34.52 -9.19
N CYS A 15 -22.12 -35.07 -9.04
CA CYS A 15 -21.17 -34.56 -8.03
C CYS A 15 -20.63 -33.18 -8.39
N PHE A 16 -20.44 -32.90 -9.69
CA PHE A 16 -19.96 -31.60 -10.15
C PHE A 16 -21.02 -30.51 -9.95
N LEU A 17 -22.29 -30.82 -10.23
CA LEU A 17 -23.39 -29.87 -10.05
C LEU A 17 -23.59 -29.49 -8.58
N LEU A 18 -23.51 -30.46 -7.66
CA LEU A 18 -23.60 -30.21 -6.23
C LEU A 18 -22.45 -29.33 -5.72
N SER A 19 -21.22 -29.59 -6.14
CA SER A 19 -20.07 -28.73 -5.76
C SER A 19 -20.20 -27.30 -6.27
N VAL A 20 -20.74 -27.09 -7.48
CA VAL A 20 -20.97 -25.75 -8.03
C VAL A 20 -22.09 -25.03 -7.28
N LEU A 21 -23.20 -25.72 -6.99
CA LEU A 21 -24.31 -25.14 -6.23
C LEU A 21 -23.90 -24.79 -4.78
N SER A 22 -23.12 -25.64 -4.13
CA SER A 22 -22.58 -25.34 -2.79
C SER A 22 -21.60 -24.15 -2.82
N TYR A 23 -20.76 -24.06 -3.85
CA TYR A 23 -19.85 -22.93 -4.00
C TYR A 23 -20.61 -21.61 -4.21
N VAL A 24 -21.62 -21.58 -5.07
CA VAL A 24 -22.45 -20.38 -5.32
C VAL A 24 -23.25 -20.02 -4.06
N ALA A 25 -23.89 -21.00 -3.40
CA ALA A 25 -24.69 -20.74 -2.20
C ALA A 25 -23.88 -20.18 -1.02
N VAL A 26 -22.58 -20.49 -0.92
CA VAL A 26 -21.70 -19.99 0.15
C VAL A 26 -20.95 -18.71 -0.25
N SER A 27 -20.51 -18.61 -1.51
CA SER A 27 -19.70 -17.47 -1.96
C SER A 27 -20.53 -16.23 -2.30
N THR A 28 -21.75 -16.40 -2.84
CA THR A 28 -22.60 -15.26 -3.21
C THR A 28 -23.05 -14.44 -2.00
N PRO A 29 -23.48 -15.02 -0.86
CA PRO A 29 -23.78 -14.25 0.35
C PRO A 29 -22.55 -13.55 0.94
N LEU A 30 -21.37 -14.18 0.91
CA LEU A 30 -20.12 -13.57 1.40
C LEU A 30 -19.68 -12.37 0.55
N LEU A 31 -19.93 -12.41 -0.77
CA LEU A 31 -19.72 -11.28 -1.66
C LEU A 31 -20.79 -10.19 -1.45
N TYR A 32 -22.05 -10.57 -1.23
CA TYR A 32 -23.15 -9.63 -0.95
C TYR A 32 -22.98 -8.91 0.40
N PHE A 33 -22.50 -9.61 1.43
CA PHE A 33 -22.16 -9.01 2.72
C PHE A 33 -20.96 -8.06 2.62
N ARG A 34 -20.08 -8.23 1.62
CA ARG A 34 -18.94 -7.33 1.37
C ARG A 34 -19.35 -6.05 0.63
N THR A 35 -20.38 -6.10 -0.22
CA THR A 35 -20.87 -4.95 -0.99
C THR A 35 -21.93 -4.13 -0.26
N PHE A 36 -22.75 -4.72 0.62
CA PHE A 36 -23.80 -3.99 1.36
C PHE A 36 -23.35 -3.38 2.70
N TYR A 37 -22.10 -3.63 3.13
CA TYR A 37 -21.48 -2.95 4.29
C TYR A 37 -20.73 -1.66 3.89
N TYR A 38 -21.05 -1.07 2.74
CA TYR A 38 -20.71 0.32 2.45
C TYR A 38 -21.71 1.21 3.19
N PRO A 39 -21.26 2.03 4.16
CA PRO A 39 -22.19 2.83 4.91
C PRO A 39 -22.65 4.02 4.07
N VAL A 40 -23.97 4.22 4.11
CA VAL A 40 -24.59 5.52 3.93
C VAL A 40 -23.91 6.50 4.91
N THR A 41 -22.98 7.30 4.43
CA THR A 41 -22.50 8.50 5.13
C THR A 41 -22.52 9.68 4.17
N ASN A 42 -23.72 10.17 3.88
CA ASN A 42 -23.87 11.52 3.33
C ASN A 42 -24.14 12.48 4.49
N SER A 43 -23.27 13.49 4.59
CA SER A 43 -23.47 14.78 5.25
C SER A 43 -23.79 14.73 6.76
N VAL A 44 -22.76 14.54 7.58
CA VAL A 44 -22.75 15.06 8.96
C VAL A 44 -21.86 16.29 8.97
N HIS A 45 -22.43 17.46 9.26
CA HIS A 45 -21.66 18.67 9.52
C HIS A 45 -21.01 18.56 10.91
N PHE A 46 -19.69 18.71 10.97
CA PHE A 46 -18.92 18.68 12.20
C PHE A 46 -18.91 20.06 12.86
N HIS A 47 -19.24 20.10 14.16
CA HIS A 47 -18.80 21.19 15.02
C HIS A 47 -17.30 21.03 15.30
N SER A 48 -16.55 22.13 15.28
CA SER A 48 -15.14 22.16 15.66
C SER A 48 -15.00 21.86 17.16
N ILE A 49 -14.86 20.58 17.51
CA ILE A 49 -14.57 20.17 18.88
C ILE A 49 -13.06 20.05 19.03
N SER A 50 -12.51 20.64 20.09
CA SER A 50 -11.09 20.68 20.45
C SER A 50 -10.58 19.32 20.93
N VAL A 51 -10.65 18.30 20.06
CA VAL A 51 -10.21 16.95 20.42
C VAL A 51 -8.70 16.89 20.24
N ILE A 52 -7.96 16.56 21.29
CA ILE A 52 -6.57 16.09 21.18
C ILE A 52 -6.66 14.73 20.49
N PRO A 53 -6.24 14.58 19.21
CA PRO A 53 -6.35 13.30 18.55
C PRO A 53 -5.71 12.19 19.38
N TYR A 54 -6.32 11.02 19.40
CA TYR A 54 -5.65 9.83 19.91
C TYR A 54 -4.28 9.71 19.24
N LEU A 55 -3.24 9.65 20.07
CA LEU A 55 -1.84 9.72 19.66
C LEU A 55 -1.51 11.10 19.08
N THR A 56 -1.54 12.13 19.92
CA THR A 56 -0.72 13.32 19.72
C THR A 56 0.64 13.12 20.38
N LEU A 57 1.66 13.70 19.77
CA LEU A 57 2.92 13.96 20.43
C LEU A 57 2.69 14.83 21.68
N SER A 58 3.64 14.80 22.62
CA SER A 58 3.57 15.52 23.90
C SER A 58 3.33 17.03 23.73
N ASN A 59 3.82 17.61 22.64
CA ASN A 59 3.65 19.00 22.21
C ASN A 59 2.32 19.28 21.46
N GLY A 60 1.46 18.28 21.26
CA GLY A 60 0.21 18.41 20.49
C GLY A 60 0.37 18.21 18.97
N GLU A 61 1.58 17.98 18.48
CA GLU A 61 1.86 17.69 17.07
C GLU A 61 1.33 16.29 16.68
N THR A 62 0.99 16.13 15.40
CA THR A 62 0.61 14.84 14.81
C THR A 62 1.55 14.54 13.65
N THR A 63 1.87 13.27 13.46
CA THR A 63 2.79 12.82 12.41
C THR A 63 2.20 11.67 11.62
N LEU A 64 2.48 11.69 10.32
CA LEU A 64 2.22 10.57 9.41
C LEU A 64 3.48 9.73 9.30
N LEU A 65 3.38 8.44 9.62
CA LEU A 65 4.44 7.48 9.35
C LEU A 65 4.29 6.98 7.92
N LEU A 66 5.21 7.35 7.03
CA LEU A 66 5.15 6.95 5.63
C LEU A 66 6.28 5.94 5.36
N ASN A 67 5.94 4.70 5.01
CA ASN A 67 6.94 3.72 4.59
C ASN A 67 7.18 3.82 3.08
N ALA A 68 8.36 4.28 2.69
CA ALA A 68 8.82 4.34 1.31
C ALA A 68 9.31 2.98 0.76
N GLY A 69 9.43 1.93 1.58
CA GLY A 69 9.90 0.65 1.06
C GLY A 69 8.94 0.04 0.02
N GLN A 70 9.46 -0.31 -1.15
CA GLN A 70 8.73 -1.08 -2.16
C GLN A 70 8.48 -2.51 -1.66
N GLY A 71 7.21 -2.92 -1.55
CA GLY A 71 6.89 -4.20 -0.95
C GLY A 71 7.11 -5.42 -1.81
N THR A 72 7.21 -6.56 -1.14
CA THR A 72 7.17 -7.94 -1.62
C THR A 72 6.66 -8.76 -0.43
N THR A 73 7.49 -9.63 0.15
CA THR A 73 7.23 -10.30 1.42
C THR A 73 7.67 -9.41 2.60
N GLY A 74 6.91 -9.43 3.70
CA GLY A 74 7.30 -8.82 4.99
C GLY A 74 6.94 -7.34 5.20
N THR A 75 6.40 -6.62 4.21
CA THR A 75 5.87 -5.27 4.40
C THR A 75 4.65 -5.24 5.32
N ARG A 76 3.84 -6.31 5.30
CA ARG A 76 2.79 -6.55 6.29
C ARG A 76 3.34 -6.57 7.72
N THR A 77 4.53 -7.12 7.97
CA THR A 77 5.16 -7.17 9.29
C THR A 77 5.48 -5.77 9.82
N ILE A 78 5.84 -4.83 8.94
CA ILE A 78 6.08 -3.43 9.30
C ILE A 78 4.78 -2.72 9.66
N MET A 79 3.72 -2.95 8.88
CA MET A 79 2.38 -2.45 9.21
C MET A 79 1.92 -3.00 10.56
N GLU A 80 2.05 -4.32 10.79
CA GLU A 80 1.70 -4.93 12.08
C GLU A 80 2.56 -4.39 13.23
N ALA A 81 3.81 -3.99 12.97
CA ALA A 81 4.69 -3.39 13.98
C ALA A 81 4.20 -2.00 14.39
N THR A 82 3.78 -1.15 13.45
CA THR A 82 3.16 0.14 13.79
C THR A 82 1.80 -0.03 14.45
N CYS A 83 1.02 -1.07 14.09
CA CYS A 83 -0.19 -1.44 14.84
C CYS A 83 0.13 -1.74 16.31
N ARG A 84 1.18 -2.52 16.58
CA ARG A 84 1.62 -2.86 17.95
C ARG A 84 2.04 -1.63 18.74
N LEU A 85 2.49 -0.56 18.07
CA LEU A 85 2.79 0.74 18.68
C LEU A 85 1.54 1.60 18.90
N GLY A 86 0.35 1.05 18.65
CA GLY A 86 -0.93 1.73 18.78
C GLY A 86 -1.28 2.63 17.61
N ILE A 87 -0.45 2.70 16.57
CA ILE A 87 -0.64 3.62 15.44
C ILE A 87 -1.60 2.97 14.43
N PRO A 88 -2.73 3.59 14.08
CA PRO A 88 -3.57 3.08 13.01
C PRO A 88 -2.78 3.00 11.71
N SER A 89 -2.74 1.83 11.10
CA SER A 89 -1.84 1.53 9.99
C SER A 89 -2.56 0.88 8.83
N PHE A 90 -2.16 1.22 7.61
CA PHE A 90 -2.81 0.82 6.37
C PHE A 90 -1.81 0.18 5.41
N HIS A 91 -2.17 -0.98 4.85
CA HIS A 91 -1.33 -1.76 3.95
C HIS A 91 -2.21 -2.55 2.97
N TYR A 92 -2.14 -2.19 1.68
CA TYR A 92 -2.89 -2.84 0.62
C TYR A 92 -4.41 -2.94 0.93
N LEU A 93 -4.96 -4.13 1.21
CA LEU A 93 -6.38 -4.30 1.57
C LEU A 93 -6.59 -4.54 3.07
N VAL A 94 -5.57 -4.27 3.87
CA VAL A 94 -5.54 -4.55 5.31
C VAL A 94 -5.30 -3.25 6.06
N SER A 95 -6.07 -3.04 7.11
CA SER A 95 -5.88 -1.96 8.06
C SER A 95 -5.92 -2.50 9.47
N CYS A 96 -5.31 -1.77 10.39
CA CYS A 96 -5.37 -2.06 11.82
C CYS A 96 -5.54 -0.75 12.61
N GLY A 97 -6.13 -0.88 13.79
CA GLY A 97 -6.19 0.15 14.80
C GLY A 97 -6.17 -0.50 16.19
N PRO A 98 -6.08 0.29 17.27
CA PRO A 98 -6.33 -0.17 18.63
C PRO A 98 -7.67 -0.91 18.67
N TYR A 99 -7.62 -2.16 19.10
CA TYR A 99 -8.79 -3.01 19.21
C TYR A 99 -9.63 -2.58 20.42
N GLN A 100 -10.92 -2.33 20.20
CA GLN A 100 -11.87 -2.17 21.30
C GLN A 100 -12.59 -3.51 21.52
N PRO A 101 -12.56 -4.08 22.74
CA PRO A 101 -13.42 -5.21 23.07
C PRO A 101 -14.89 -4.78 22.93
N PHE A 102 -15.70 -5.61 22.28
CA PHE A 102 -17.15 -5.39 22.08
C PHE A 102 -17.93 -5.09 23.39
N TRP A 103 -17.33 -5.38 24.55
CA TRP A 103 -17.96 -5.30 25.86
C TRP A 103 -17.57 -4.07 26.69
N THR A 104 -16.70 -3.19 26.21
CA THR A 104 -16.39 -1.94 26.94
C THR A 104 -17.50 -0.92 26.72
N LYS A 105 -18.09 -0.41 27.81
CA LYS A 105 -19.06 0.70 27.78
C LYS A 105 -18.54 1.84 26.91
N SER A 106 -19.44 2.45 26.14
CA SER A 106 -19.15 3.51 25.16
C SER A 106 -18.43 4.70 25.81
N ASP A 107 -17.11 4.72 25.70
CA ASP A 107 -16.31 5.92 25.92
C ASP A 107 -16.48 6.80 24.68
N GLU A 108 -17.00 8.02 24.87
CA GLU A 108 -17.20 9.01 23.81
C GLU A 108 -15.92 9.22 22.98
N HIS A 109 -14.77 9.19 23.64
CA HIS A 109 -13.49 9.33 22.97
C HIS A 109 -13.25 8.17 21.99
N ILE A 110 -13.65 6.95 22.32
CA ILE A 110 -13.43 5.81 21.43
C ILE A 110 -14.40 5.82 20.25
N THR A 111 -15.61 6.32 20.43
CA THR A 111 -16.54 6.58 19.30
C THR A 111 -15.91 7.58 18.32
N GLN A 112 -15.31 8.66 18.81
CA GLN A 112 -14.61 9.65 17.99
C GLN A 112 -13.38 9.05 17.29
N TYR A 113 -12.61 8.21 18.00
CA TYR A 113 -11.49 7.47 17.41
C TYR A 113 -11.93 6.61 16.23
N ASN A 114 -12.98 5.81 16.42
CA ASN A 114 -13.50 4.91 15.39
C ASN A 114 -14.02 5.68 14.17
N LEU A 115 -14.64 6.84 14.37
CA LEU A 115 -15.05 7.74 13.29
C LEU A 115 -13.84 8.17 12.43
N VAL A 116 -12.82 8.76 13.05
CA VAL A 116 -11.61 9.21 12.34
C VAL A 116 -10.87 8.04 11.68
N PHE A 117 -10.82 6.87 12.34
CA PHE A 117 -10.22 5.67 11.76
C PHE A 117 -10.96 5.18 10.53
N ASN A 118 -12.30 5.17 10.56
CA ASN A 118 -13.13 4.75 9.44
C ASN A 118 -13.01 5.73 8.26
N GLU A 119 -12.91 7.04 8.52
CA GLU A 119 -12.66 8.04 7.47
C GLU A 119 -11.31 7.81 6.78
N LYS A 120 -10.23 7.64 7.56
CA LYS A 120 -8.90 7.28 7.03
C LYS A 120 -8.94 5.99 6.21
N ARG A 121 -9.68 4.99 6.69
CA ARG A 121 -9.85 3.71 6.02
C ARG A 121 -10.58 3.87 4.68
N ALA A 122 -11.66 4.64 4.63
CA ALA A 122 -12.40 4.89 3.40
C ALA A 122 -11.53 5.58 2.35
N LEU A 123 -10.72 6.57 2.77
CA LEU A 123 -9.75 7.23 1.89
C LEU A 123 -8.68 6.26 1.38
N HIS A 124 -8.14 5.41 2.26
CA HIS A 124 -7.20 4.35 1.87
C HIS A 124 -7.82 3.39 0.85
N GLU A 125 -9.05 2.91 1.09
CA GLU A 125 -9.79 2.01 0.20
C GLU A 125 -10.03 2.66 -1.17
N LYS A 126 -10.33 3.96 -1.22
CA LYS A 126 -10.47 4.70 -2.49
C LYS A 126 -9.15 4.80 -3.26
N ILE A 127 -8.04 5.12 -2.58
CA ILE A 127 -6.70 5.11 -3.23
C ILE A 127 -6.36 3.72 -3.75
N MET A 128 -6.74 2.67 -3.01
CA MET A 128 -6.55 1.28 -3.42
C MET A 128 -7.40 0.90 -4.64
N GLU A 129 -8.63 1.38 -4.74
CA GLU A 129 -9.46 1.22 -5.94
C GLU A 129 -8.76 1.81 -7.18
N HIS A 130 -8.23 3.03 -7.06
CA HIS A 130 -7.44 3.65 -8.13
C HIS A 130 -6.16 2.86 -8.44
N TRP A 131 -5.48 2.33 -7.42
CA TRP A 131 -4.32 1.46 -7.61
C TRP A 131 -4.66 0.20 -8.41
N LEU A 132 -5.80 -0.42 -8.10
CA LEU A 132 -6.31 -1.57 -8.84
C LEU A 132 -6.63 -1.20 -10.30
N PHE A 133 -7.16 0.00 -10.56
CA PHE A 133 -7.34 0.49 -11.93
C PHE A 133 -6.01 0.52 -12.70
N TYR A 134 -4.96 1.15 -12.17
CA TYR A 134 -3.65 1.18 -12.86
C TYR A 134 -3.11 -0.22 -13.10
N ARG A 135 -3.25 -1.11 -12.11
CA ARG A 135 -2.81 -2.51 -12.17
C ARG A 135 -3.51 -3.28 -13.29
N GLU A 136 -4.84 -3.20 -13.36
CA GLU A 136 -5.62 -3.93 -14.37
C GLU A 136 -5.41 -3.34 -15.77
N CYS A 137 -5.22 -2.01 -15.89
CA CYS A 137 -5.05 -1.35 -17.18
C CYS A 137 -3.61 -1.34 -17.72
N ALA A 138 -2.59 -1.55 -16.88
CA ALA A 138 -1.20 -1.68 -17.33
C ALA A 138 -0.96 -2.91 -18.22
N TYR A 139 -1.72 -3.98 -18.00
CA TYR A 139 -1.73 -5.14 -18.89
C TYR A 139 -3.07 -5.86 -18.81
N PRO A 140 -4.08 -5.42 -19.58
CA PRO A 140 -5.45 -5.90 -19.45
C PRO A 140 -5.49 -7.42 -19.69
N ARG A 141 -5.82 -8.15 -18.64
CA ARG A 141 -6.00 -9.60 -18.72
C ARG A 141 -7.21 -9.87 -19.59
N ARG A 142 -7.10 -10.85 -20.49
CA ARG A 142 -8.31 -11.48 -21.03
C ARG A 142 -9.02 -12.15 -19.85
N PRO A 143 -10.26 -11.76 -19.51
CA PRO A 143 -10.97 -12.39 -18.41
C PRO A 143 -11.04 -13.89 -18.69
N SER A 144 -10.82 -14.71 -17.66
CA SER A 144 -10.97 -16.16 -17.81
C SER A 144 -12.39 -16.49 -18.25
N TRP A 145 -12.57 -17.61 -18.96
CA TRP A 145 -13.88 -17.99 -19.47
C TRP A 145 -14.95 -18.07 -18.37
N TRP A 146 -14.59 -18.50 -17.15
CA TRP A 146 -15.48 -18.48 -15.99
C TRP A 146 -15.85 -17.07 -15.52
N GLN A 147 -14.90 -16.13 -15.53
CA GLN A 147 -15.17 -14.74 -15.18
C GLN A 147 -16.13 -14.10 -16.19
N GLN A 148 -15.92 -14.37 -17.49
CA GLN A 148 -16.83 -13.93 -18.55
C GLN A 148 -18.24 -14.49 -18.34
N LEU A 149 -18.36 -15.75 -17.91
CA LEU A 149 -19.64 -16.43 -17.74
C LEU A 149 -20.46 -15.93 -16.55
N PHE A 150 -19.81 -15.56 -15.44
CA PHE A 150 -20.50 -15.24 -14.18
C PHE A 150 -20.53 -13.76 -13.80
N PHE A 151 -19.56 -12.98 -14.24
CA PHE A 151 -19.44 -11.56 -13.86
C PHE A 151 -19.58 -10.60 -15.05
N GLY A 152 -19.83 -11.15 -16.25
CA GLY A 152 -19.68 -10.41 -17.51
C GLY A 152 -18.21 -10.05 -17.77
N ASN A 153 -17.95 -9.34 -18.87
CA ASN A 153 -16.69 -8.63 -19.00
C ASN A 153 -16.81 -7.38 -18.12
N PRO A 154 -16.09 -7.23 -16.99
CA PRO A 154 -15.90 -5.91 -16.43
C PRO A 154 -15.13 -5.11 -17.49
N ILE A 155 -15.84 -4.26 -18.23
CA ILE A 155 -15.23 -3.36 -19.20
C ILE A 155 -14.56 -2.28 -18.36
N ILE A 156 -13.33 -2.55 -17.91
CA ILE A 156 -12.49 -1.52 -17.34
C ILE A 156 -12.08 -0.63 -18.52
N ASN A 157 -12.55 0.61 -18.50
CA ASN A 157 -12.22 1.59 -19.52
C ASN A 157 -10.77 2.05 -19.34
N CYS A 158 -9.82 1.44 -20.07
CA CYS A 158 -8.39 1.74 -19.97
C CYS A 158 -7.92 2.83 -20.93
N THR A 159 -8.78 3.80 -21.24
CA THR A 159 -8.42 4.98 -22.04
C THR A 159 -7.61 5.99 -21.23
N MET A 160 -6.94 6.90 -21.93
CA MET A 160 -6.28 8.04 -21.31
C MET A 160 -7.24 8.99 -20.57
N GLU A 161 -8.45 9.21 -21.09
CA GLU A 161 -9.47 10.02 -20.42
C GLU A 161 -9.79 9.48 -19.02
N ARG A 162 -10.06 8.17 -18.91
CA ARG A 162 -10.32 7.55 -17.60
C ARG A 162 -9.09 7.56 -16.71
N LEU A 163 -7.89 7.44 -17.27
CA LEU A 163 -6.65 7.57 -16.51
C LEU A 163 -6.53 8.95 -15.88
N GLU A 164 -6.81 10.02 -16.62
CA GLU A 164 -6.76 11.41 -16.14
C GLU A 164 -7.78 11.63 -15.02
N GLU A 165 -9.01 11.16 -15.17
CA GLU A 165 -10.02 11.21 -14.09
C GLU A 165 -9.53 10.50 -12.82
N VAL A 166 -9.10 9.25 -12.94
CA VAL A 166 -8.62 8.46 -11.78
C VAL A 166 -7.39 9.11 -11.16
N TRP A 167 -6.50 9.68 -11.96
CA TRP A 167 -5.32 10.38 -11.50
C TRP A 167 -5.66 11.64 -10.69
N ASP A 168 -6.57 12.48 -11.18
CA ASP A 168 -7.02 13.67 -10.47
C ASP A 168 -7.79 13.31 -9.19
N GLU A 169 -8.66 12.31 -9.24
CA GLU A 169 -9.34 11.78 -8.06
C GLU A 169 -8.33 11.26 -7.00
N ASN A 170 -7.25 10.62 -7.44
CA ASN A 170 -6.21 10.12 -6.54
C ASN A 170 -5.44 11.27 -5.86
N LYS A 171 -5.08 12.31 -6.61
CA LYS A 171 -4.45 13.52 -6.05
C LYS A 171 -5.32 14.16 -4.97
N VAL A 172 -6.60 14.35 -5.25
CA VAL A 172 -7.56 14.89 -4.26
C VAL A 172 -7.67 13.97 -3.04
N THR A 173 -7.77 12.66 -3.26
CA THR A 173 -7.90 11.69 -2.15
C THR A 173 -6.64 11.65 -1.28
N LEU A 174 -5.45 11.79 -1.86
CA LEU A 174 -4.19 11.92 -1.11
C LEU A 174 -4.14 13.20 -0.28
N ILE A 175 -4.62 14.33 -0.81
CA ILE A 175 -4.76 15.59 -0.07
C ILE A 175 -5.70 15.39 1.13
N GLU A 176 -6.88 14.81 0.92
CA GLU A 176 -7.84 14.53 1.99
C GLU A 176 -7.28 13.57 3.04
N LEU A 177 -6.49 12.57 2.63
CA LEU A 177 -5.79 11.67 3.54
C LEU A 177 -4.76 12.43 4.39
N LEU A 178 -3.99 13.34 3.80
CA LEU A 178 -2.99 14.16 4.51
C LEU A 178 -3.61 15.15 5.50
N LYS A 179 -4.88 15.57 5.30
CA LYS A 179 -5.63 16.39 6.25
C LYS A 179 -6.09 15.63 7.48
N GLN A 180 -6.20 14.30 7.42
CA GLN A 180 -6.81 13.51 8.49
C GLN A 180 -6.10 13.68 9.84
N PRO A 181 -6.80 14.00 10.94
CA PRO A 181 -6.14 14.33 12.21
C PRO A 181 -5.45 13.13 12.86
N GLY A 182 -4.50 13.41 13.77
CA GLY A 182 -3.82 12.39 14.58
C GLY A 182 -2.74 11.59 13.86
N ASN A 183 -2.07 10.70 14.58
CA ASN A 183 -1.05 9.84 14.00
C ASN A 183 -1.69 8.69 13.21
N PHE A 184 -1.08 8.32 12.08
CA PHE A 184 -1.39 7.09 11.34
C PHE A 184 -0.19 6.71 10.48
N ALA A 185 -0.17 5.47 9.99
CA ALA A 185 0.92 4.93 9.20
C ALA A 185 0.45 4.34 7.86
N LEU A 186 1.20 4.60 6.81
CA LEU A 186 0.91 4.17 5.44
C LEU A 186 2.05 3.29 4.94
N HIS A 187 1.72 2.08 4.48
CA HIS A 187 2.70 1.07 4.13
C HIS A 187 2.44 0.44 2.77
N ASP A 188 3.53 0.20 2.03
CA ASP A 188 3.53 -0.52 0.76
C ASP A 188 2.63 0.12 -0.31
N SER A 189 2.39 -0.59 -1.42
CA SER A 189 1.54 -0.13 -2.51
C SER A 189 0.19 0.39 -1.99
N PRO A 190 -0.20 1.58 -2.42
CA PRO A 190 0.36 2.34 -3.55
C PRO A 190 1.29 3.48 -3.14
N TYR A 191 1.56 3.67 -1.85
CA TYR A 191 2.18 4.90 -1.33
C TYR A 191 3.61 5.15 -1.83
N PRO A 192 4.50 4.15 -1.96
CA PRO A 192 5.80 4.34 -2.60
C PRO A 192 5.72 4.91 -4.03
N TYR A 193 4.59 4.72 -4.73
CA TYR A 193 4.35 5.24 -6.08
C TYR A 193 3.90 6.71 -6.13
N PHE A 194 3.54 7.27 -4.98
CA PHE A 194 3.16 8.67 -4.79
C PHE A 194 4.11 9.41 -3.84
N LEU A 195 5.25 8.80 -3.50
CA LEU A 195 6.10 9.23 -2.41
C LEU A 195 6.49 10.71 -2.52
N ASP A 196 7.03 11.09 -3.67
CA ASP A 196 7.52 12.45 -3.93
C ASP A 196 6.40 13.49 -3.79
N TYR A 197 5.25 13.18 -4.38
CA TYR A 197 4.07 14.03 -4.32
C TYR A 197 3.54 14.18 -2.88
N MET A 198 3.45 13.08 -2.14
CA MET A 198 3.01 13.10 -0.73
C MET A 198 3.97 13.87 0.17
N ILE A 199 5.29 13.68 -0.01
CA ILE A 199 6.31 14.42 0.74
C ILE A 199 6.24 15.91 0.40
N HIS A 200 6.15 16.26 -0.88
CA HIS A 200 6.04 17.64 -1.32
C HIS A 200 4.80 18.31 -0.72
N LEU A 201 3.62 17.71 -0.89
CA LEU A 201 2.36 18.22 -0.33
C LEU A 201 2.42 18.39 1.19
N ALA A 202 3.03 17.44 1.91
CA ALA A 202 3.14 17.57 3.37
C ALA A 202 4.13 18.67 3.78
N GLN A 203 5.19 18.91 3.02
CA GLN A 203 6.16 19.96 3.33
C GLN A 203 5.64 21.37 3.02
N VAL A 204 4.96 21.54 1.88
CA VAL A 204 4.56 22.87 1.39
C VAL A 204 3.09 23.19 1.67
N GLY A 205 2.25 22.18 1.89
CA GLY A 205 0.80 22.32 1.97
C GLY A 205 0.12 22.46 0.60
N ASP A 206 -1.17 22.79 0.62
CA ASP A 206 -1.95 23.16 -0.57
C ASP A 206 -3.02 24.17 -0.13
N THR A 207 -2.81 25.44 -0.47
CA THR A 207 -3.71 26.53 -0.07
C THR A 207 -5.05 26.46 -0.77
N THR A 208 -5.11 25.98 -2.02
CA THR A 208 -6.35 25.80 -2.77
C THR A 208 -7.23 24.77 -2.10
N ASN A 209 -6.63 23.72 -1.55
CA ASN A 209 -7.34 22.67 -0.85
C ASN A 209 -7.33 22.83 0.68
N ASN A 210 -6.87 23.93 1.26
CA ASN A 210 -6.76 24.12 2.72
C ASN A 210 -5.92 23.04 3.45
N LEU A 211 -4.94 22.43 2.78
CA LEU A 211 -3.96 21.55 3.41
C LEU A 211 -2.84 22.39 4.01
N GLN A 212 -2.69 22.33 5.34
CA GLN A 212 -1.55 22.92 6.01
C GLN A 212 -0.34 21.99 5.95
N PRO A 213 0.90 22.52 5.95
CA PRO A 213 2.10 21.70 6.11
C PRO A 213 2.00 20.77 7.32
N ARG A 214 2.51 19.54 7.17
CA ARG A 214 2.44 18.50 8.17
C ARG A 214 3.74 17.70 8.27
N SER A 215 4.07 17.32 9.50
CA SER A 215 5.19 16.44 9.84
C SER A 215 5.00 15.02 9.31
N ILE A 216 5.92 14.56 8.46
CA ILE A 216 6.04 13.15 8.05
C ILE A 216 7.27 12.54 8.73
N THR A 217 7.08 11.40 9.41
CA THR A 217 8.16 10.50 9.79
C THR A 217 8.33 9.48 8.67
N LEU A 218 9.38 9.67 7.87
CA LEU A 218 9.68 8.78 6.76
C LEU A 218 10.41 7.53 7.26
N MET A 219 9.93 6.37 6.83
CA MET A 219 10.52 5.07 7.09
C MET A 219 10.96 4.42 5.78
N LEU A 220 12.11 3.75 5.79
CA LEU A 220 12.58 2.96 4.65
C LEU A 220 12.84 1.52 5.09
N SER A 221 12.18 0.58 4.42
CA SER A 221 12.47 -0.84 4.59
C SER A 221 13.29 -1.37 3.43
N GLU A 222 14.60 -1.44 3.64
CA GLU A 222 15.55 -1.77 2.59
C GLU A 222 15.43 -3.22 2.15
N ARG A 223 15.73 -3.45 0.88
CA ARG A 223 15.71 -4.74 0.22
C ARG A 223 16.99 -4.92 -0.58
N GLU A 224 17.43 -6.17 -0.69
CA GLU A 224 18.53 -6.49 -1.59
C GLU A 224 17.93 -6.53 -2.99
N ASP A 225 18.48 -5.72 -3.88
CA ASP A 225 17.80 -5.32 -5.10
C ASP A 225 17.55 -6.51 -6.04
N THR A 226 18.50 -7.45 -6.11
CA THR A 226 18.45 -8.63 -7.00
C THR A 226 17.39 -9.63 -6.56
N ILE A 227 17.40 -9.97 -5.26
CA ILE A 227 16.45 -10.89 -4.62
C ILE A 227 15.06 -10.27 -4.65
N TRP A 228 14.94 -8.99 -4.31
CA TRP A 228 13.67 -8.28 -4.37
C TRP A 228 13.11 -8.25 -5.77
N SER A 229 13.93 -7.90 -6.77
CA SER A 229 13.51 -7.83 -8.16
C SER A 229 12.96 -9.17 -8.65
N SER A 230 13.71 -10.25 -8.41
CA SER A 230 13.30 -11.61 -8.80
C SER A 230 11.99 -12.02 -8.12
N ARG A 231 11.84 -11.76 -6.81
CA ARG A 231 10.61 -12.07 -6.07
C ARG A 231 9.43 -11.20 -6.50
N ARG A 232 9.64 -9.91 -6.73
CA ARG A 232 8.58 -8.99 -7.17
C ARG A 232 8.01 -9.43 -8.52
N ILE A 233 8.89 -9.74 -9.47
CA ILE A 233 8.49 -10.24 -10.80
C ILE A 233 7.77 -11.60 -10.68
N GLY A 234 8.26 -12.51 -9.83
CA GLY A 234 7.70 -13.85 -9.71
C GLY A 234 6.41 -13.95 -8.89
N GLU A 235 6.34 -13.27 -7.74
CA GLU A 235 5.25 -13.38 -6.76
C GLU A 235 4.17 -12.31 -6.96
N HIS A 236 4.52 -11.17 -7.57
CA HIS A 236 3.61 -10.04 -7.81
C HIS A 236 3.63 -9.58 -9.28
N PRO A 237 3.42 -10.49 -10.25
CA PRO A 237 3.54 -10.17 -11.66
C PRO A 237 2.51 -9.14 -12.14
N GLU A 238 1.43 -8.91 -11.40
CA GLU A 238 0.41 -7.90 -11.69
C GLU A 238 0.85 -6.45 -11.45
N VAL A 239 1.92 -6.21 -10.71
CA VAL A 239 2.33 -4.87 -10.30
C VAL A 239 2.68 -4.02 -11.52
N PRO A 240 2.09 -2.82 -11.67
CA PRO A 240 2.41 -1.91 -12.75
C PRO A 240 3.75 -1.20 -12.50
N VAL A 241 4.46 -0.95 -13.59
CA VAL A 241 5.68 -0.15 -13.68
C VAL A 241 5.62 0.73 -14.92
N CYS A 242 6.45 1.77 -14.98
CA CYS A 242 6.55 2.64 -16.14
C CYS A 242 7.09 1.88 -17.35
N ARG A 243 6.34 1.89 -18.46
CA ARG A 243 6.68 1.21 -19.70
C ARG A 243 8.01 1.70 -20.27
N GLU A 244 8.23 3.00 -20.22
CA GLU A 244 9.43 3.66 -20.75
C GLU A 244 10.72 3.13 -20.11
N GLN A 245 10.69 2.85 -18.81
CA GLN A 245 11.83 2.27 -18.08
C GLN A 245 12.29 0.92 -18.66
N PHE A 246 11.35 0.16 -19.22
CA PHE A 246 11.59 -1.18 -19.74
C PHE A 246 11.60 -1.21 -21.27
N HIS A 247 11.90 -0.07 -21.92
CA HIS A 247 11.97 0.04 -23.38
C HIS A 247 12.86 -1.05 -23.99
N GLU A 248 14.03 -1.32 -23.41
CA GLU A 248 14.95 -2.39 -23.86
C GLU A 248 14.28 -3.77 -23.89
N ILE A 249 13.48 -4.09 -22.85
CA ILE A 249 12.73 -5.35 -22.78
C ILE A 249 11.61 -5.38 -23.82
N ILE A 250 11.02 -4.23 -24.13
CA ILE A 250 9.88 -4.13 -25.04
C ILE A 250 10.31 -4.19 -26.51
N THR A 251 11.32 -3.41 -26.90
CA THR A 251 11.76 -3.28 -28.30
C THR A 251 12.93 -4.19 -28.63
N GLY A 252 13.75 -4.55 -27.64
CA GLY A 252 14.99 -5.28 -27.85
C GLY A 252 16.14 -4.41 -28.33
N SER A 253 15.95 -3.09 -28.42
CA SER A 253 17.00 -2.13 -28.69
C SER A 253 17.53 -1.54 -27.38
N SER A 254 18.85 -1.44 -27.27
CA SER A 254 19.52 -0.73 -26.17
C SER A 254 19.60 0.78 -26.43
N SER A 255 18.65 1.35 -27.18
CA SER A 255 18.62 2.78 -27.48
C SER A 255 18.54 3.58 -26.19
N SER A 256 19.43 4.56 -26.04
CA SER A 256 19.47 5.45 -24.87
C SER A 256 18.20 6.29 -24.83
N VAL A 257 17.27 5.90 -23.95
CA VAL A 257 16.28 6.86 -23.41
C VAL A 257 17.07 7.87 -22.56
N GLU A 258 16.68 9.14 -22.58
CA GLU A 258 17.36 10.22 -21.84
C GLU A 258 17.73 9.79 -20.41
N GLU A 259 19.02 9.93 -20.05
CA GLU A 259 19.59 9.36 -18.82
C GLU A 259 18.91 9.86 -17.53
N ASP A 260 18.28 11.04 -17.57
CA ASP A 260 17.71 11.72 -16.40
C ASP A 260 16.36 11.15 -15.94
N PHE A 261 15.56 10.56 -16.84
CA PHE A 261 14.27 9.94 -16.47
C PHE A 261 14.44 8.50 -15.96
N TYR A 262 15.60 7.89 -16.25
CA TYR A 262 15.76 6.45 -16.36
C TYR A 262 15.90 5.69 -15.03
N TYR A 263 15.86 6.33 -13.85
CA TYR A 263 16.24 5.59 -12.63
C TYR A 263 15.37 5.87 -11.40
N ALA A 264 14.78 7.07 -11.29
CA ALA A 264 13.83 7.39 -10.25
C ALA A 264 12.36 7.14 -10.64
N GLY A 265 12.06 7.18 -11.94
CA GLY A 265 10.69 7.19 -12.49
C GLY A 265 10.00 5.82 -12.51
N ALA A 266 10.73 4.71 -12.44
CA ALA A 266 10.15 3.35 -12.56
C ALA A 266 9.02 3.08 -11.55
N PHE A 267 9.14 3.70 -10.37
CA PHE A 267 8.19 3.61 -9.29
C PHE A 267 7.60 4.96 -8.89
N ASP A 268 7.68 5.99 -9.73
CA ASP A 268 6.97 7.26 -9.53
C ASP A 268 5.85 7.35 -10.55
N LEU A 269 4.64 6.98 -10.14
CA LEU A 269 3.50 6.92 -11.04
C LEU A 269 3.11 8.30 -11.59
N ILE A 270 3.33 9.37 -10.82
CA ILE A 270 2.98 10.72 -11.24
C ILE A 270 3.96 11.20 -12.30
N ALA A 271 5.26 11.09 -12.05
CA ALA A 271 6.28 11.45 -13.04
C ALA A 271 6.12 10.62 -14.33
N CYS A 272 5.78 9.34 -14.20
CA CYS A 272 5.45 8.44 -15.30
C CYS A 272 4.38 8.98 -16.24
N ILE A 273 3.23 9.33 -15.66
CA ILE A 273 2.06 9.82 -16.40
C ILE A 273 2.38 11.20 -17.00
N GLU A 274 3.02 12.09 -16.23
CA GLU A 274 3.37 13.42 -16.71
C GLU A 274 4.37 13.41 -17.87
N GLN A 275 5.36 12.51 -17.83
CA GLN A 275 6.31 12.34 -18.92
C GLN A 275 5.64 11.76 -20.16
N ALA A 276 4.81 10.72 -20.00
CA ALA A 276 4.12 10.10 -21.12
C ALA A 276 3.15 11.06 -21.82
N ARG A 277 2.54 12.01 -21.11
CA ARG A 277 1.68 13.06 -21.70
C ARG A 277 2.44 14.01 -22.64
N LYS A 278 3.76 14.08 -22.56
CA LYS A 278 4.59 14.92 -23.43
C LYS A 278 5.01 14.22 -24.73
N GLN A 279 4.67 12.93 -24.89
CA GLN A 279 5.03 12.16 -26.08
C GLN A 279 4.21 12.59 -27.30
N ASP A 280 4.82 12.48 -28.49
CA ASP A 280 4.18 12.72 -29.79
C ASP A 280 4.31 11.47 -30.69
N PRO A 281 3.21 10.80 -31.07
CA PRO A 281 1.82 11.10 -30.69
C PRO A 281 1.54 10.81 -29.20
N PRO A 282 0.54 11.48 -28.60
CA PRO A 282 0.15 11.20 -27.22
C PRO A 282 -0.35 9.75 -27.07
N PRO A 283 -0.15 9.13 -25.90
CA PRO A 283 -0.65 7.79 -25.61
C PRO A 283 -2.18 7.74 -25.76
N LYS A 284 -2.73 6.58 -26.12
CA LYS A 284 -4.19 6.39 -26.28
C LYS A 284 -4.76 5.51 -25.19
N LEU A 285 -3.95 4.59 -24.66
CA LEU A 285 -4.31 3.63 -23.64
C LEU A 285 -3.35 3.72 -22.46
N VAL A 286 -3.84 3.34 -21.29
CA VAL A 286 -3.01 3.21 -20.08
C VAL A 286 -1.81 2.26 -20.33
N SER A 287 -2.00 1.20 -21.12
CA SER A 287 -0.94 0.24 -21.46
C SER A 287 0.19 0.81 -22.33
N ASP A 288 -0.02 2.00 -22.90
CA ASP A 288 1.03 2.73 -23.63
C ASP A 288 1.99 3.42 -22.63
N ILE A 289 1.54 3.66 -21.39
CA ILE A 289 2.29 4.33 -20.33
C ILE A 289 2.82 3.34 -19.29
N LEU A 290 1.94 2.43 -18.86
CA LEU A 290 2.20 1.45 -17.81
C LEU A 290 2.26 0.05 -18.41
N ILE A 291 3.09 -0.79 -17.81
CA ILE A 291 3.13 -2.23 -18.10
C ILE A 291 3.28 -2.98 -16.79
N SER A 292 2.65 -4.14 -16.66
CA SER A 292 2.90 -5.01 -15.50
C SER A 292 4.12 -5.90 -15.74
N TYR A 293 4.72 -6.44 -14.67
CA TYR A 293 5.78 -7.45 -14.82
C TYR A 293 5.33 -8.66 -15.63
N ARG A 294 4.06 -9.06 -15.54
CA ARG A 294 3.47 -10.09 -16.39
C ARG A 294 3.56 -9.73 -17.87
N GLY A 295 3.18 -8.51 -18.22
CA GLY A 295 3.28 -8.04 -19.61
C GLY A 295 4.72 -8.05 -20.11
N LEU A 296 5.69 -7.71 -19.26
CA LEU A 296 7.12 -7.79 -19.57
C LEU A 296 7.60 -9.24 -19.73
N GLN A 297 7.12 -10.16 -18.88
CA GLN A 297 7.41 -11.59 -18.99
C GLN A 297 6.87 -12.17 -20.30
N ASP A 298 5.62 -11.84 -20.68
CA ASP A 298 5.01 -12.29 -21.93
C ASP A 298 5.77 -11.77 -23.16
N VAL A 299 6.29 -10.54 -23.10
CA VAL A 299 7.20 -10.01 -24.13
C VAL A 299 8.48 -10.84 -24.20
N CYS A 300 9.10 -11.16 -23.06
CA CYS A 300 10.29 -12.00 -23.05
C CYS A 300 10.03 -13.41 -23.61
N ASP A 301 8.92 -14.04 -23.24
CA ASP A 301 8.53 -15.36 -23.72
C ASP A 301 8.29 -15.37 -25.24
N SER A 302 7.77 -14.28 -25.80
CA SER A 302 7.58 -14.13 -27.24
C SER A 302 8.88 -14.18 -28.06
N ARG A 303 10.04 -13.95 -27.42
CA ARG A 303 11.38 -13.97 -28.06
C ARG A 303 11.97 -15.37 -28.23
N LYS A 304 11.22 -16.43 -27.91
CA LYS A 304 11.59 -17.84 -28.13
C LYS A 304 13.00 -18.18 -27.62
N SER A 305 13.98 -18.34 -28.51
CA SER A 305 15.36 -18.73 -28.17
C SER A 305 16.10 -17.71 -27.29
N GLN A 306 15.63 -16.45 -27.24
CA GLN A 306 16.20 -15.40 -26.40
C GLN A 306 15.42 -15.16 -25.10
N ALA A 307 14.36 -15.92 -24.81
CA ALA A 307 13.50 -15.68 -23.65
C ALA A 307 14.28 -15.67 -22.33
N SER A 308 15.18 -16.65 -22.12
CA SER A 308 15.99 -16.72 -20.90
C SER A 308 16.89 -15.49 -20.71
N GLN A 309 17.52 -15.00 -21.78
CA GLN A 309 18.34 -13.79 -21.73
C GLN A 309 17.49 -12.55 -21.45
N CYS A 310 16.29 -12.46 -22.05
CA CYS A 310 15.35 -11.37 -21.80
C CYS A 310 14.87 -11.36 -20.34
N HIS A 311 14.49 -12.50 -19.77
CA HIS A 311 14.08 -12.60 -18.36
C HIS A 311 15.20 -12.21 -17.40
N LYS A 312 16.44 -12.67 -17.68
CA LYS A 312 17.62 -12.24 -16.90
C LYS A 312 17.77 -10.71 -16.96
N ARG A 313 17.65 -10.13 -18.15
CA ARG A 313 17.77 -8.69 -18.35
C ARG A 313 16.66 -7.90 -17.66
N LEU A 314 15.43 -8.42 -17.66
CA LEU A 314 14.29 -7.83 -16.94
C LEU A 314 14.58 -7.74 -15.43
N VAL A 315 15.12 -8.81 -14.84
CA VAL A 315 15.52 -8.81 -13.42
C VAL A 315 16.62 -7.79 -13.15
N GLU A 316 17.63 -7.70 -14.02
CA GLU A 316 18.75 -6.74 -13.88
C GLU A 316 18.28 -5.27 -13.94
N ILE A 317 17.43 -4.93 -14.92
CA ILE A 317 16.89 -3.56 -15.05
C ILE A 317 16.05 -3.21 -13.82
N ASN A 318 15.18 -4.12 -13.38
CA ASN A 318 14.32 -3.87 -12.22
C ASN A 318 15.09 -3.82 -10.90
N ALA A 319 16.19 -4.59 -10.75
CA ALA A 319 17.09 -4.49 -9.61
C ALA A 319 17.80 -3.14 -9.59
N ARG A 320 18.29 -2.66 -10.74
CA ARG A 320 18.90 -1.33 -10.84
C ARG A 320 17.91 -0.22 -10.44
N ALA A 321 16.70 -0.26 -10.98
CA ALA A 321 15.64 0.69 -10.62
C ALA A 321 15.35 0.69 -9.10
N MET A 322 15.33 -0.48 -8.46
CA MET A 322 15.13 -0.59 -7.00
C MET A 322 16.30 0.02 -6.22
N LYS A 323 17.54 -0.25 -6.65
CA LYS A 323 18.73 0.32 -6.04
C LYS A 323 18.67 1.85 -6.08
N ASP A 324 18.41 2.41 -7.25
CA ASP A 324 18.40 3.86 -7.47
C ASP A 324 17.25 4.52 -6.70
N TYR A 325 16.08 3.88 -6.65
CA TYR A 325 14.98 4.31 -5.80
C TYR A 325 15.38 4.40 -4.32
N GLN A 326 15.99 3.34 -3.76
CA GLN A 326 16.42 3.33 -2.36
C GLN A 326 17.50 4.38 -2.07
N GLU A 327 18.46 4.55 -2.98
CA GLU A 327 19.50 5.58 -2.88
C GLU A 327 18.91 6.99 -2.91
N ARG A 328 17.99 7.25 -3.84
CA ARG A 328 17.26 8.52 -3.94
C ARG A 328 16.50 8.84 -2.67
N VAL A 329 15.73 7.89 -2.14
CA VAL A 329 14.98 8.09 -0.90
C VAL A 329 15.90 8.48 0.25
N LYS A 330 17.05 7.81 0.39
CA LYS A 330 18.06 8.14 1.42
C LYS A 330 18.67 9.52 1.22
N GLN A 331 19.02 9.88 -0.02
CA GLN A 331 19.70 11.14 -0.34
C GLN A 331 18.76 12.34 -0.20
N LEU A 332 17.58 12.28 -0.79
CA LEU A 332 16.66 13.42 -0.87
C LEU A 332 15.82 13.59 0.40
N TYR A 333 15.33 12.50 0.99
CA TYR A 333 14.32 12.57 2.04
C TYR A 333 14.81 12.20 3.44
N LYS A 334 16.01 11.59 3.54
CA LYS A 334 16.68 11.25 4.81
C LYS A 334 15.73 10.57 5.83
N PRO A 335 15.34 9.30 5.59
CA PRO A 335 14.40 8.59 6.45
C PRO A 335 14.80 8.66 7.93
N GLU A 336 13.84 8.97 8.81
CA GLU A 336 14.04 8.96 10.27
C GLU A 336 14.27 7.53 10.79
N TYR A 337 13.75 6.53 10.06
CA TYR A 337 13.90 5.12 10.38
C TYR A 337 14.26 4.31 9.15
N THR A 338 15.28 3.47 9.27
CA THR A 338 15.64 2.51 8.24
C THR A 338 15.82 1.12 8.85
N ILE A 339 15.22 0.11 8.22
CA ILE A 339 15.38 -1.30 8.57
C ILE A 339 15.82 -2.10 7.34
N ASN A 340 16.88 -2.90 7.50
CA ASN A 340 17.40 -3.74 6.43
C ASN A 340 16.74 -5.12 6.47
N LEU A 341 15.92 -5.44 5.46
CA LEU A 341 15.23 -6.73 5.34
C LEU A 341 15.87 -7.67 4.31
N TRP A 342 17.17 -7.52 4.01
CA TRP A 342 17.86 -8.28 2.96
C TRP A 342 17.82 -9.79 3.20
N ASN A 343 18.30 -10.23 4.37
CA ASN A 343 18.44 -11.65 4.71
C ASN A 343 17.97 -12.00 6.12
N LYS A 344 17.41 -11.03 6.85
CA LYS A 344 16.97 -11.20 8.23
C LYS A 344 15.46 -11.29 8.28
N ARG A 345 14.97 -12.33 8.93
CA ARG A 345 13.57 -12.40 9.34
C ARG A 345 13.46 -11.71 10.68
N TYR A 346 12.76 -10.59 10.70
CA TYR A 346 12.37 -9.92 11.92
C TYR A 346 10.95 -10.33 12.29
N THR A 347 10.72 -10.53 13.57
CA THR A 347 9.38 -10.61 14.13
C THR A 347 8.76 -9.22 14.19
N THR A 348 7.43 -9.15 14.15
CA THR A 348 6.69 -7.91 14.31
C THR A 348 7.09 -7.15 15.59
N THR A 349 7.35 -7.87 16.69
CA THR A 349 7.79 -7.29 17.96
C THR A 349 9.17 -6.67 17.89
N GLU A 350 10.13 -7.32 17.24
CA GLU A 350 11.48 -6.77 17.07
C GLU A 350 11.46 -5.47 16.27
N ILE A 351 10.68 -5.42 15.18
CA ILE A 351 10.52 -4.20 14.38
C ILE A 351 9.86 -3.10 15.21
N ALA A 352 8.80 -3.42 15.95
CA ALA A 352 8.09 -2.44 16.79
C ALA A 352 9.02 -1.83 17.86
N MET A 353 9.78 -2.67 18.57
CA MET A 353 10.76 -2.21 19.56
C MET A 353 11.86 -1.36 18.92
N ASP A 354 12.38 -1.76 17.76
CA ASP A 354 13.42 -1.02 17.05
C ASP A 354 12.92 0.36 16.58
N MET A 355 11.69 0.43 16.03
CA MET A 355 11.02 1.69 15.69
C MET A 355 10.86 2.59 16.90
N TYR A 356 10.33 2.06 18.01
CA TYR A 356 10.12 2.82 19.24
C TYR A 356 11.42 3.41 19.80
N ASN A 357 12.51 2.65 19.73
CA ASN A 357 13.81 3.09 20.23
C ASN A 357 14.48 4.12 19.32
N LYS A 358 14.28 4.02 17.99
CA LYS A 358 14.97 4.86 17.01
C LYS A 358 14.22 6.10 16.56
N ILE A 359 12.88 6.13 16.67
CA ILE A 359 12.07 7.27 16.26
C ILE A 359 11.72 8.10 17.51
N PRO A 360 12.38 9.24 17.78
CA PRO A 360 12.21 9.98 19.03
C PRO A 360 10.77 10.46 19.27
N LYS A 361 10.04 10.76 18.18
CA LYS A 361 8.63 11.16 18.23
C LYS A 361 7.75 10.07 18.88
N LEU A 362 8.06 8.78 18.68
CA LEU A 362 7.25 7.69 19.24
C LEU A 362 7.38 7.58 20.76
N GLN A 363 8.53 7.96 21.33
CA GLN A 363 8.76 7.96 22.77
C GLN A 363 7.93 9.03 23.50
N ASN A 364 7.55 10.08 22.77
CA ASN A 364 6.81 11.23 23.28
C ASN A 364 5.29 11.15 23.04
N MET A 365 4.76 10.03 22.56
CA MET A 365 3.31 9.87 22.39
C MET A 365 2.60 9.83 23.75
N LYS A 366 1.59 10.70 23.93
CA LYS A 366 0.87 10.85 25.22
C LYS A 366 0.08 9.61 25.63
N ASN A 367 -0.47 8.89 24.66
CA ASN A 367 -1.23 7.67 24.88
C ASN A 367 -0.35 6.49 24.47
N ARG A 368 0.46 5.99 25.41
CA ARG A 368 1.33 4.83 25.16
C ARG A 368 0.48 3.56 25.16
N VAL A 369 0.57 2.78 24.08
CA VAL A 369 0.16 1.37 24.10
C VAL A 369 1.31 0.60 24.72
N GLU A 370 1.02 -0.32 25.65
CA GLU A 370 2.06 -1.19 26.19
C GLU A 370 2.69 -1.98 25.02
N LEU A 371 4.00 -1.85 24.84
CA LEU A 371 4.80 -2.76 24.02
C LEU A 371 4.73 -4.14 24.71
N VAL A 372 3.67 -4.91 24.47
CA VAL A 372 3.50 -6.19 25.15
C VAL A 372 4.55 -7.16 24.61
N MET A 373 5.67 -7.27 25.32
CA MET A 373 6.83 -8.13 25.01
C MET A 373 6.51 -9.64 25.07
N ARG A 374 5.25 -10.08 24.98
CA ARG A 374 4.83 -11.45 25.33
C ARG A 374 4.06 -12.22 24.25
N GLY A 375 3.72 -11.63 23.10
CA GLY A 375 3.15 -12.38 21.96
C GLY A 375 1.85 -13.13 22.27
N GLY A 376 0.96 -12.52 23.05
CA GLY A 376 -0.31 -13.11 23.49
C GLY A 376 -1.54 -12.42 22.91
N PRO A 377 -2.76 -12.95 23.18
CA PRO A 377 -4.03 -12.36 22.71
C PRO A 377 -4.38 -11.00 23.33
N ASP A 378 -3.55 -10.50 24.25
CA ASP A 378 -3.68 -9.20 24.92
C ASP A 378 -2.79 -8.09 24.29
N ASP A 379 -2.12 -8.37 23.15
CA ASP A 379 -1.34 -7.37 22.40
C ASP A 379 -2.24 -6.17 22.01
N GLY A 380 -1.83 -4.94 22.36
CA GLY A 380 -2.53 -3.70 21.95
C GLY A 380 -3.45 -3.04 22.99
N LYS A 381 -3.39 -3.40 24.27
CA LYS A 381 -4.12 -2.69 25.33
C LYS A 381 -3.58 -1.26 25.51
N LEU A 382 -4.48 -0.28 25.38
CA LEU A 382 -4.22 1.12 25.71
C LEU A 382 -4.00 1.24 27.22
N LEU A 383 -2.87 1.82 27.65
CA LEU A 383 -2.71 2.19 29.05
C LEU A 383 -3.54 3.46 29.32
N PRO A 384 -4.22 3.55 30.48
CA PRO A 384 -4.80 4.81 30.91
C PRO A 384 -3.71 5.87 30.98
N LYS A 385 -4.06 7.13 30.71
CA LYS A 385 -3.18 8.28 30.96
C LYS A 385 -2.57 8.10 32.34
N PHE A 386 -1.25 7.99 32.42
CA PHE A 386 -0.59 8.37 33.66
C PHE A 386 -0.89 9.85 33.80
N GLU A 387 -1.82 10.19 34.70
CA GLU A 387 -1.81 11.50 35.31
C GLU A 387 -0.40 11.64 35.88
N SER A 388 0.45 12.40 35.20
CA SER A 388 1.57 12.99 35.88
C SER A 388 0.93 13.73 37.03
N ARG A 389 1.05 13.18 38.25
CA ARG A 389 0.99 14.01 39.44
C ARG A 389 1.94 15.15 39.12
N SER A 390 1.38 16.33 38.87
CA SER A 390 2.09 17.55 39.15
C SER A 390 2.48 17.40 40.61
N GLU A 391 3.72 16.97 40.84
CA GLU A 391 4.37 17.29 42.09
C GLU A 391 4.34 18.80 42.12
N ASP A 392 3.42 19.31 42.93
CA ASP A 392 3.43 20.67 43.41
C ASP A 392 4.86 20.95 43.88
N LEU A 393 5.62 21.66 43.04
CA LEU A 393 6.75 22.46 43.47
C LEU A 393 6.21 23.66 44.26
N THR A 394 5.50 23.37 45.36
CA THR A 394 5.27 24.32 46.43
C THR A 394 6.27 24.01 47.53
N SER A 395 7.17 24.97 47.72
CA SER A 395 7.89 25.25 48.96
C SER A 395 8.75 24.14 49.57
N PHE A 396 10.07 24.26 49.34
CA PHE A 396 11.02 24.13 50.43
C PHE A 396 11.99 25.31 50.40
N ASN A 397 11.74 26.22 51.35
CA ASN A 397 12.54 27.34 51.89
C ASN A 397 13.10 28.41 50.95
#